data_AF-C7G8Q2-F1
#
_entry.id   AF-C7G8Q2-F1
#
_cell.length_a   1.000
_cell.length_b   1.000
_cell.length_c   1.000
_cell.angle_alpha   90.00
_cell.angle_beta   90.00
_cell.angle_gamma   90.00
#
_symmetry.space_group_name_H-M   'P 1'
#
loop_
_entity.id
_entity.type
_entity.pdbx_description
1 polymer ?
#
loop_
_entity_poly.entity_id
_entity_poly.type
_entity_poly.pdbx_seq_one_letter_code
_entity_poly.pdbx_strand_id
1 'polypeptide(L)'
;MYNDEEEGEHLSWYETTVPLDAQAECGVMEDDCIWQVQMVPLTMELEVKPDYDGEERILVMELALDTHIRIWKEEKIRLLTDLYSLQKEVKPVFRECPLERLLVKNAAKCRMTEQMELKEDKEKVLQICSCEGKVLLERQEIKPDGVLAEGTVEVNILYITPDDHMPVGAVQEIYPFSQLVEIPEMSAQAKVELDASLEQLSAVMLDQEHVEIRAAVRLDLIAFVQEVIQNIEEATESEPDLEMLRNRPGLVGYIAKAGDDLWTIAKENHTTIQNIMETNHRKSEVLLAGEKVLIVKQVG
;
A
#
# COMPACT_ATOMS: atom_id res chain seq x y z
N MET A 1 -31.93 22.92 0.25
CA MET A 1 -32.75 23.96 -0.40
C MET A 1 -33.70 24.54 0.63
N TYR A 2 -33.98 25.83 0.56
CA TYR A 2 -34.84 26.56 1.51
C TYR A 2 -35.61 27.66 0.78
N ASN A 3 -36.71 28.12 1.38
CA ASN A 3 -37.45 29.28 0.90
C ASN A 3 -36.99 30.52 1.66
N ASP A 4 -36.69 31.60 0.94
CA ASP A 4 -36.43 32.90 1.54
C ASP A 4 -37.77 33.59 1.84
N GLU A 5 -37.87 34.26 3.00
CA GLU A 5 -39.07 35.03 3.37
C GLU A 5 -39.24 36.31 2.51
N GLU A 6 -38.15 36.85 1.95
CA GLU A 6 -38.20 38.07 1.12
C GLU A 6 -38.59 37.81 -0.35
N GLU A 7 -38.29 36.63 -0.90
CA GLU A 7 -38.50 36.26 -2.31
C GLU A 7 -39.44 35.07 -2.48
N GLY A 8 -40.58 35.06 -1.78
CA GLY A 8 -41.49 33.92 -1.52
C GLY A 8 -41.95 32.98 -2.65
N GLU A 9 -41.39 33.04 -3.87
CA GLU A 9 -41.57 32.08 -4.96
C GLU A 9 -40.24 31.47 -5.49
N HIS A 10 -39.06 31.92 -5.04
CA HIS A 10 -37.77 31.41 -5.52
C HIS A 10 -37.08 30.48 -4.51
N LEU A 11 -36.67 29.32 -5.03
CA LEU A 11 -36.03 28.26 -4.27
C LEU A 11 -34.53 28.54 -4.14
N SER A 12 -34.06 28.76 -2.91
CA SER A 12 -32.65 29.07 -2.62
C SER A 12 -31.88 27.83 -2.16
N TRP A 13 -30.57 27.81 -2.39
CA TRP A 13 -29.67 26.77 -1.87
C TRP A 13 -28.43 27.39 -1.23
N TYR A 14 -27.82 26.60 -0.35
CA TYR A 14 -26.60 26.97 0.35
C TYR A 14 -25.62 25.80 0.21
N GLU A 15 -24.41 26.10 -0.23
CA GLU A 15 -23.30 25.16 -0.33
C GLU A 15 -22.14 25.70 0.51
N THR A 16 -21.52 24.83 1.31
CA THR A 16 -20.37 25.19 2.13
C THR A 16 -19.46 23.99 2.31
N THR A 17 -18.17 24.24 2.48
CA THR A 17 -17.20 23.22 2.85
C THR A 17 -16.81 23.41 4.31
N VAL A 18 -17.09 22.40 5.13
CA VAL A 18 -16.63 22.35 6.52
C VAL A 18 -15.34 21.52 6.56
N PRO A 19 -14.17 22.13 6.79
CA PRO A 19 -12.93 21.38 6.93
C PRO A 19 -13.00 20.54 8.21
N LEU A 20 -12.70 19.25 8.09
CA LEU A 20 -12.57 18.34 9.23
C LEU A 20 -11.09 18.16 9.56
N ASP A 21 -10.69 18.53 10.78
CA ASP A 21 -9.37 18.22 11.34
C ASP A 21 -9.58 17.34 12.57
N ALA A 22 -9.07 16.11 12.51
CA ALA A 22 -9.17 15.14 13.59
C ALA A 22 -7.80 14.46 13.77
N GLN A 23 -7.46 14.20 15.03
CA GLN A 23 -6.24 13.50 15.40
C GLN A 23 -6.59 12.26 16.22
N ALA A 24 -5.93 11.14 15.91
CA ALA A 24 -6.03 9.90 16.66
C ALA A 24 -4.64 9.44 17.08
N GLU A 25 -4.43 9.26 18.38
CA GLU A 25 -3.18 8.71 18.90
C GLU A 25 -3.09 7.21 18.57
N CYS A 26 -2.16 6.84 17.69
CA CYS A 26 -2.05 5.46 17.19
C CYS A 26 -1.02 4.60 17.95
N GLY A 27 -0.42 5.08 19.04
CA GLY A 27 0.52 4.30 19.86
C GLY A 27 1.82 3.85 19.18
N VAL A 28 2.01 4.16 17.89
CA VAL A 28 3.21 3.84 17.11
C VAL A 28 4.09 5.09 17.06
N MET A 29 5.28 5.03 17.67
CA MET A 29 6.18 6.17 17.85
C MET A 29 7.45 6.10 17.00
N GLU A 30 7.41 5.41 15.85
CA GLU A 30 8.61 5.20 15.04
C GLU A 30 8.57 5.99 13.73
N ASP A 31 9.65 6.71 13.47
CA ASP A 31 9.98 7.21 12.14
C ASP A 31 10.01 6.03 11.14
N ASP A 32 9.64 6.25 9.89
CA ASP A 32 9.61 5.27 8.78
C ASP A 32 8.45 4.24 8.79
N CYS A 33 7.40 4.44 9.58
CA CYS A 33 6.18 3.64 9.46
C CYS A 33 5.39 3.95 8.17
N ILE A 34 4.71 2.93 7.68
CA ILE A 34 3.87 2.96 6.49
C ILE A 34 2.42 2.85 6.95
N TRP A 35 1.61 3.85 6.59
CA TRP A 35 0.23 3.98 7.08
C TRP A 35 -0.77 3.84 5.94
N GLN A 36 -1.85 3.11 6.15
CA GLN A 36 -3.04 3.21 5.30
C GLN A 36 -4.21 3.59 6.20
N VAL A 37 -4.89 4.68 5.83
CA VAL A 37 -6.03 5.20 6.57
C VAL A 37 -7.21 5.24 5.61
N GLN A 38 -8.26 4.52 5.96
CA GLN A 38 -9.54 4.57 5.27
C GLN A 38 -10.56 5.18 6.23
N MET A 39 -11.42 6.07 5.71
CA MET A 39 -12.51 6.66 6.45
C MET A 39 -13.81 6.43 5.68
N VAL A 40 -14.82 5.90 6.38
CA VAL A 40 -16.13 5.60 5.80
C VAL A 40 -17.20 6.34 6.61
N PRO A 41 -18.02 7.21 5.99
CA PRO A 41 -19.17 7.79 6.68
C PRO A 41 -20.16 6.71 7.10
N LEU A 42 -20.49 6.67 8.40
CA LEU A 42 -21.48 5.76 8.98
C LEU A 42 -22.87 6.41 9.01
N THR A 43 -22.93 7.61 9.59
CA THR A 43 -24.16 8.41 9.70
C THR A 43 -23.84 9.87 9.44
N MET A 44 -24.79 10.55 8.79
CA MET A 44 -24.78 11.99 8.58
C MET A 44 -26.19 12.49 8.89
N GLU A 45 -26.33 13.22 9.99
CA GLU A 45 -27.60 13.80 10.42
C GLU A 45 -27.50 15.33 10.34
N LEU A 46 -28.53 15.97 9.77
CA LEU A 46 -28.64 17.42 9.68
C LEU A 46 -29.92 17.84 10.37
N GLU A 47 -29.78 18.63 11.43
CA GLU A 47 -30.90 19.20 12.19
C GLU A 47 -30.92 20.72 12.01
N VAL A 48 -32.11 21.28 11.78
CA VAL A 48 -32.31 22.73 11.74
C VAL A 48 -32.85 23.19 13.09
N LYS A 49 -32.24 24.23 13.67
CA LYS A 49 -32.62 24.80 14.97
C LYS A 49 -32.95 26.29 14.83
N PRO A 50 -33.89 26.79 15.67
CA PRO A 50 -34.15 28.21 15.75
C PRO A 50 -32.96 28.96 16.34
N ASP A 51 -32.71 30.17 15.86
CA ASP A 51 -31.81 31.14 16.45
C ASP A 51 -32.45 31.84 17.66
N TYR A 52 -31.81 32.90 18.15
CA TYR A 52 -32.31 33.66 19.30
C TYR A 52 -33.66 34.35 19.03
N ASP A 53 -33.93 34.70 17.77
CA ASP A 53 -35.17 35.35 17.34
C ASP A 53 -36.29 34.32 17.06
N GLY A 54 -35.97 33.02 17.13
CA GLY A 54 -36.91 31.92 16.91
C GLY A 54 -36.97 31.45 15.47
N GLU A 55 -36.12 31.98 14.59
CA GLU A 55 -36.10 31.64 13.16
C GLU A 55 -35.13 30.50 12.87
N GLU A 56 -35.49 29.59 11.96
CA GLU A 56 -34.77 28.34 11.63
C GLU A 56 -33.46 28.57 10.85
N ARG A 57 -32.50 29.29 11.46
CA ARG A 57 -31.24 29.72 10.81
C ARG A 57 -30.00 28.94 11.23
N ILE A 58 -30.12 27.99 12.17
CA ILE A 58 -28.97 27.22 12.68
C ILE A 58 -29.00 25.82 12.09
N LEU A 59 -27.96 25.45 11.34
CA LEU A 59 -27.74 24.09 10.83
C LEU A 59 -26.77 23.34 11.76
N VAL A 60 -27.22 22.21 12.31
CA VAL A 60 -26.40 21.32 13.15
C VAL A 60 -26.18 20.03 12.38
N MET A 61 -24.93 19.76 12.01
CA MET A 61 -24.54 18.53 11.33
C MET A 61 -23.81 17.60 12.30
N GLU A 62 -24.31 16.37 12.45
CA GLU A 62 -23.63 15.30 13.16
C GLU A 62 -23.13 14.26 12.15
N LEU A 63 -21.81 14.07 12.07
CA LEU A 63 -21.15 13.13 11.18
C LEU A 63 -20.40 12.08 12.00
N ALA A 64 -20.77 10.81 11.84
CA ALA A 64 -20.00 9.69 12.37
C ALA A 64 -19.17 9.05 11.25
N LEU A 65 -17.88 8.87 11.51
CA LEU A 65 -16.93 8.24 10.59
C LEU A 65 -16.39 6.95 11.22
N ASP A 66 -16.35 5.86 10.45
CA ASP A 66 -15.56 4.68 10.76
C ASP A 66 -14.16 4.85 10.18
N THR A 67 -13.12 4.66 11.00
CA THR A 67 -11.73 4.88 10.61
C THR A 67 -10.92 3.60 10.76
N HIS A 68 -10.44 3.08 9.64
CA HIS A 68 -9.63 1.88 9.60
C HIS A 68 -8.18 2.28 9.37
N ILE A 69 -7.32 2.04 10.36
CA ILE A 69 -5.91 2.40 10.34
C ILE A 69 -5.07 1.12 10.34
N ARG A 70 -4.22 0.98 9.32
CA ARG A 70 -3.22 -0.09 9.24
C ARG A 70 -1.82 0.52 9.21
N ILE A 71 -0.91 -0.11 9.95
CA ILE A 71 0.44 0.41 10.17
C ILE A 71 1.42 -0.75 9.95
N TRP A 72 2.41 -0.51 9.10
CA TRP A 72 3.50 -1.44 8.82
C TRP A 72 4.84 -0.77 9.09
N LYS A 73 5.84 -1.59 9.39
CA LYS A 73 7.22 -1.18 9.51
C LYS A 73 8.10 -2.20 8.79
N GLU A 74 8.98 -1.71 7.94
CA GLU A 74 9.99 -2.56 7.31
C GLU A 74 11.19 -2.73 8.24
N GLU A 75 11.50 -3.97 8.59
CA GLU A 75 12.64 -4.29 9.45
C GLU A 75 13.69 -5.13 8.72
N LYS A 76 14.95 -4.73 8.86
CA LYS A 76 16.10 -5.53 8.40
C LYS A 76 16.45 -6.55 9.46
N ILE A 77 16.05 -7.78 9.24
CA ILE A 77 16.41 -8.91 10.10
C ILE A 77 17.77 -9.50 9.74
N ARG A 78 18.56 -9.87 10.75
CA ARG A 78 19.80 -10.64 10.58
C ARG A 78 19.52 -12.09 10.93
N LEU A 79 19.73 -12.98 9.97
CA LEU A 79 19.44 -14.41 10.12
C LEU A 79 20.73 -15.19 10.30
N LEU A 80 20.72 -16.17 11.21
CA LEU A 80 21.77 -17.17 11.28
C LEU A 80 21.54 -18.19 10.16
N THR A 81 22.42 -18.20 9.16
CA THR A 81 22.29 -19.06 7.97
C THR A 81 23.02 -20.38 8.09
N ASP A 82 24.02 -20.45 8.98
CA ASP A 82 24.82 -21.64 9.20
C ASP A 82 25.48 -21.64 10.59
N LEU A 83 25.82 -22.81 11.09
CA LEU A 83 26.69 -22.99 12.26
C LEU A 83 27.48 -24.30 12.16
N TYR A 84 28.68 -24.32 12.74
CA TYR A 84 29.45 -25.55 12.94
C TYR A 84 30.29 -25.45 14.22
N SER A 85 30.77 -26.59 14.69
CA SER A 85 31.67 -26.70 15.84
C SER A 85 32.91 -27.51 15.46
N LEU A 86 34.03 -27.24 16.13
CA LEU A 86 35.26 -28.03 16.05
C LEU A 86 35.34 -29.13 17.11
N GLN A 87 34.37 -29.20 18.02
CA GLN A 87 34.39 -30.16 19.12
C GLN A 87 33.30 -31.22 18.99
N LYS A 88 32.17 -30.83 18.40
CA LYS A 88 31.00 -31.70 18.21
C LYS A 88 30.54 -31.63 16.78
N GLU A 89 29.93 -32.70 16.31
CA GLU A 89 29.17 -32.65 15.07
C GLU A 89 27.86 -31.91 15.36
N VAL A 90 27.64 -30.80 14.66
CA VAL A 90 26.43 -29.98 14.82
C VAL A 90 25.67 -29.96 13.50
N LYS A 91 24.39 -30.33 13.56
CA LYS A 91 23.47 -30.34 12.42
C LYS A 91 22.35 -29.34 12.66
N PRO A 92 22.30 -28.22 11.92
CA PRO A 92 21.20 -27.28 12.01
C PRO A 92 19.91 -27.90 11.44
N VAL A 93 18.78 -27.59 12.09
CA VAL A 93 17.43 -27.91 11.63
C VAL A 93 16.82 -26.63 11.10
N PHE A 94 16.59 -26.60 9.79
CA PHE A 94 15.98 -25.46 9.11
C PHE A 94 14.46 -25.62 9.04
N ARG A 95 13.76 -24.50 9.18
CA ARG A 95 12.33 -24.38 8.87
C ARG A 95 12.08 -23.22 7.93
N GLU A 96 11.09 -23.41 7.07
CA GLU A 96 10.58 -22.34 6.21
C GLU A 96 9.82 -21.32 7.04
N CYS A 97 10.26 -20.07 6.96
CA CYS A 97 9.57 -18.94 7.54
C CYS A 97 9.10 -18.03 6.40
N PRO A 98 7.78 -17.96 6.13
CA PRO A 98 7.23 -17.00 5.19
C PRO A 98 7.24 -15.61 5.82
N LEU A 99 7.80 -14.64 5.10
CA LEU A 99 7.82 -13.23 5.46
C LEU A 99 7.14 -12.42 4.37
N GLU A 100 6.58 -11.27 4.74
CA GLU A 100 6.04 -10.32 3.77
C GLU A 100 7.06 -9.21 3.55
N ARG A 101 7.35 -8.92 2.28
CA ARG A 101 8.13 -7.77 1.87
C ARG A 101 7.22 -6.82 1.10
N LEU A 102 7.26 -5.55 1.48
CA LEU A 102 6.58 -4.52 0.71
C LEU A 102 7.20 -4.43 -0.70
N LEU A 103 6.34 -4.46 -1.72
CA LEU A 103 6.72 -4.13 -3.08
C LEU A 103 6.57 -2.64 -3.33
N VAL A 104 5.38 -2.10 -3.04
CA VAL A 104 5.08 -0.69 -3.25
C VAL A 104 3.91 -0.25 -2.38
N LYS A 105 3.93 1.03 -2.01
CA LYS A 105 2.73 1.79 -1.64
C LYS A 105 2.65 3.00 -2.56
N ASN A 106 1.57 3.11 -3.32
CA ASN A 106 1.40 4.13 -4.34
C ASN A 106 -0.02 4.71 -4.30
N ALA A 107 -0.18 5.94 -4.78
CA ALA A 107 -1.48 6.54 -5.02
C ALA A 107 -1.50 7.09 -6.46
N ALA A 108 -2.35 6.50 -7.31
CA ALA A 108 -2.55 6.97 -8.67
C ALA A 108 -3.79 7.88 -8.75
N LYS A 109 -3.80 8.79 -9.72
CA LYS A 109 -4.91 9.71 -9.95
C LYS A 109 -5.42 9.57 -11.38
N CYS A 110 -6.64 9.05 -11.52
CA CYS A 110 -7.34 8.98 -12.80
C CYS A 110 -8.21 10.23 -12.95
N ARG A 111 -7.93 11.07 -13.96
CA ARG A 111 -8.72 12.28 -14.24
C ARG A 111 -9.60 12.02 -15.46
N MET A 112 -10.85 12.46 -15.38
CA MET A 112 -11.81 12.40 -16.48
C MET A 112 -12.50 13.75 -16.66
N THR A 113 -12.83 14.04 -17.91
CA THR A 113 -13.66 15.17 -18.30
C THR A 113 -14.69 14.63 -19.28
N GLU A 114 -15.95 14.67 -18.88
CA GLU A 114 -17.08 14.14 -19.64
C GLU A 114 -18.08 15.24 -19.92
N GLN A 115 -18.79 15.15 -21.05
CA GLN A 115 -19.87 16.08 -21.38
C GLN A 115 -21.20 15.34 -21.26
N MET A 116 -22.01 15.77 -20.29
CA MET A 116 -23.37 15.33 -20.12
C MET A 116 -24.30 16.13 -21.03
N GLU A 117 -25.20 15.44 -21.72
CA GLU A 117 -26.32 16.04 -22.46
C GLU A 117 -27.63 15.66 -21.76
N LEU A 118 -28.51 16.64 -21.54
CA LEU A 118 -29.82 16.37 -20.98
C LEU A 118 -30.69 15.63 -22.00
N LYS A 119 -31.34 14.56 -21.55
CA LYS A 119 -32.29 13.79 -22.36
C LYS A 119 -33.54 14.63 -22.63
N GLU A 120 -34.25 14.35 -23.73
CA GLU A 120 -35.44 15.10 -24.15
C GLU A 120 -36.58 15.11 -23.12
N ASP A 121 -36.60 14.16 -22.18
CA ASP A 121 -37.57 14.07 -21.08
C ASP A 121 -37.19 14.90 -19.84
N LYS A 122 -36.09 15.65 -19.89
CA LYS A 122 -35.60 16.50 -18.81
C LYS A 122 -35.74 17.97 -19.17
N GLU A 123 -36.15 18.76 -18.17
CA GLU A 123 -36.17 20.21 -18.29
C GLU A 123 -34.76 20.78 -18.39
N LYS A 124 -34.65 21.91 -19.08
CA LYS A 124 -33.38 22.61 -19.28
C LYS A 124 -32.75 23.04 -17.95
N VAL A 125 -31.43 23.10 -17.91
CA VAL A 125 -30.68 23.56 -16.74
C VAL A 125 -30.61 25.08 -16.76
N LEU A 126 -31.22 25.74 -15.78
CA LEU A 126 -31.05 27.17 -15.53
C LEU A 126 -29.83 27.43 -14.65
N GLN A 127 -29.64 26.59 -13.62
CA GLN A 127 -28.51 26.70 -12.69
C GLN A 127 -28.21 25.38 -11.98
N ILE A 128 -26.93 25.03 -11.82
CA ILE A 128 -26.50 23.85 -11.05
C ILE A 128 -26.46 24.21 -9.56
N CYS A 129 -27.10 23.39 -8.72
CA CYS A 129 -27.14 23.55 -7.26
C CYS A 129 -26.14 22.65 -6.53
N SER A 130 -26.03 21.39 -6.95
CA SER A 130 -25.13 20.40 -6.34
C SER A 130 -24.66 19.40 -7.37
N CYS A 131 -23.44 18.91 -7.20
CA CYS A 131 -22.85 17.80 -7.95
C CYS A 131 -22.19 16.84 -6.97
N GLU A 132 -22.82 15.70 -6.76
CA GLU A 132 -22.36 14.66 -5.85
C GLU A 132 -21.95 13.43 -6.65
N GLY A 133 -21.02 12.65 -6.13
CA GLY A 133 -20.65 11.43 -6.81
C GLY A 133 -20.05 10.37 -5.90
N LYS A 134 -20.09 9.15 -6.42
CA LYS A 134 -19.61 7.95 -5.76
C LYS A 134 -18.76 7.14 -6.73
N VAL A 135 -17.62 6.68 -6.25
CA VAL A 135 -16.77 5.75 -7.00
C VAL A 135 -17.14 4.32 -6.62
N LEU A 136 -17.32 3.48 -7.63
CA LEU A 136 -17.45 2.04 -7.48
C LEU A 136 -16.32 1.36 -8.24
N LEU A 137 -15.41 0.71 -7.52
CA LEU A 137 -14.41 -0.17 -8.12
C LEU A 137 -15.07 -1.52 -8.44
N GLU A 138 -15.07 -1.90 -9.72
CA GLU A 138 -15.78 -3.10 -10.18
C GLU A 138 -14.83 -4.26 -10.45
N ARG A 139 -13.65 -3.97 -11.00
CA ARG A 139 -12.68 -4.97 -11.40
C ARG A 139 -11.26 -4.51 -11.11
N GLN A 140 -10.47 -5.46 -10.61
CA GLN A 140 -9.01 -5.35 -10.53
C GLN A 140 -8.37 -6.53 -11.26
N GLU A 141 -7.36 -6.25 -12.06
CA GLU A 141 -6.60 -7.27 -12.80
C GLU A 141 -5.10 -7.05 -12.62
N ILE A 142 -4.41 -8.07 -12.12
CA ILE A 142 -2.94 -8.07 -11.99
C ILE A 142 -2.33 -8.25 -13.39
N LYS A 143 -1.50 -7.29 -13.79
CA LYS A 143 -0.72 -7.29 -15.03
C LYS A 143 0.78 -7.28 -14.72
N PRO A 144 1.66 -7.63 -15.67
CA PRO A 144 3.11 -7.65 -15.44
C PRO A 144 3.73 -6.31 -15.04
N ASP A 145 3.05 -5.21 -15.34
CA ASP A 145 3.48 -3.83 -15.12
C ASP A 145 2.74 -3.13 -13.96
N GLY A 146 1.72 -3.77 -13.37
CA GLY A 146 0.90 -3.12 -12.36
C GLY A 146 -0.47 -3.77 -12.16
N VAL A 147 -1.39 -3.02 -11.59
CA VAL A 147 -2.80 -3.44 -11.44
C VAL A 147 -3.68 -2.56 -12.30
N LEU A 148 -4.43 -3.16 -13.21
CA LEU A 148 -5.47 -2.47 -13.96
C LEU A 148 -6.72 -2.38 -13.07
N ALA A 149 -7.11 -1.16 -12.74
CA ALA A 149 -8.31 -0.83 -11.98
C ALA A 149 -9.40 -0.34 -12.94
N GLU A 150 -10.58 -0.95 -12.88
CA GLU A 150 -11.74 -0.58 -13.67
C GLU A 150 -12.95 -0.40 -12.76
N GLY A 151 -13.73 0.63 -13.02
CA GLY A 151 -14.92 0.93 -12.24
C GLY A 151 -15.70 2.10 -12.83
N THR A 152 -16.61 2.64 -12.04
CA THR A 152 -17.49 3.74 -12.46
C THR A 152 -17.52 4.86 -11.44
N VAL A 153 -17.70 6.08 -11.94
CA VAL A 153 -18.11 7.24 -11.15
C VAL A 153 -19.59 7.47 -11.42
N GLU A 154 -20.42 7.26 -10.41
CA GLU A 154 -21.82 7.63 -10.42
C GLU A 154 -21.92 9.11 -10.01
N VAL A 155 -22.54 9.94 -10.84
CA VAL A 155 -22.66 11.39 -10.63
C VAL A 155 -24.14 11.75 -10.55
N ASN A 156 -24.52 12.46 -9.49
CA ASN A 156 -25.85 12.99 -9.26
C ASN A 156 -25.78 14.52 -9.28
N ILE A 157 -26.61 15.13 -10.13
CA ILE A 157 -26.67 16.59 -10.27
C ILE A 157 -28.07 17.06 -9.92
N LEU A 158 -28.13 18.02 -9.01
CA LEU A 158 -29.34 18.78 -8.67
C LEU A 158 -29.25 20.16 -9.30
N TYR A 159 -30.31 20.60 -9.98
CA TYR A 159 -30.33 21.88 -10.68
C TYR A 159 -31.71 22.55 -10.67
N ILE A 160 -31.72 23.87 -10.89
CA ILE A 160 -32.94 24.66 -11.11
C ILE A 160 -33.31 24.61 -12.59
N THR A 161 -34.61 24.51 -12.87
CA THR A 161 -35.15 24.53 -14.23
C THR A 161 -35.79 25.90 -14.54
N PRO A 162 -36.01 26.25 -15.82
CA PRO A 162 -36.74 27.46 -16.19
C PRO A 162 -38.27 27.33 -16.07
N ASP A 163 -38.82 26.15 -15.72
CA ASP A 163 -40.25 25.95 -15.53
C ASP A 163 -40.63 26.12 -14.05
N ASP A 164 -41.38 27.17 -13.73
CA ASP A 164 -41.87 27.46 -12.37
C ASP A 164 -42.76 26.35 -11.80
N HIS A 165 -43.37 25.51 -12.65
CA HIS A 165 -44.15 24.35 -12.21
C HIS A 165 -43.28 23.14 -11.86
N MET A 166 -42.05 23.08 -12.40
CA MET A 166 -41.05 22.05 -12.12
C MET A 166 -39.71 22.70 -11.78
N PRO A 167 -39.61 23.47 -10.68
CA PRO A 167 -38.48 24.37 -10.43
C PRO A 167 -37.16 23.65 -10.17
N VAL A 168 -37.19 22.33 -9.90
CA VAL A 168 -36.03 21.53 -9.54
C VAL A 168 -35.96 20.28 -10.41
N GLY A 169 -34.81 20.08 -11.03
CA GLY A 169 -34.45 18.89 -11.79
C GLY A 169 -33.34 18.10 -11.12
N ALA A 170 -33.36 16.78 -11.35
CA ALA A 170 -32.28 15.89 -10.97
C ALA A 170 -31.94 14.95 -12.11
N VAL A 171 -30.64 14.72 -12.30
CA VAL A 171 -30.10 13.78 -13.28
C VAL A 171 -28.96 12.98 -12.66
N GLN A 172 -28.92 11.70 -13.02
CA GLN A 172 -27.91 10.75 -12.60
C GLN A 172 -27.28 10.17 -13.85
N GLU A 173 -25.95 10.19 -13.91
CA GLU A 173 -25.17 9.61 -14.99
C GLU A 173 -24.01 8.78 -14.42
N ILE A 174 -23.52 7.84 -15.22
CA ILE A 174 -22.47 6.90 -14.81
C ILE A 174 -21.34 6.96 -15.83
N TYR A 175 -20.14 7.29 -15.37
CA TYR A 175 -18.94 7.40 -16.21
C TYR A 175 -17.94 6.31 -15.86
N PRO A 176 -17.59 5.41 -16.78
CA PRO A 176 -16.59 4.38 -16.52
C PRO A 176 -15.18 4.99 -16.48
N PHE A 177 -14.30 4.41 -15.67
CA PHE A 177 -12.88 4.70 -15.66
C PHE A 177 -12.05 3.42 -15.76
N SER A 178 -10.85 3.57 -16.31
CA SER A 178 -9.85 2.53 -16.39
C SER A 178 -8.48 3.15 -16.18
N GLN A 179 -7.72 2.64 -15.22
CA GLN A 179 -6.39 3.15 -14.88
C GLN A 179 -5.46 2.01 -14.51
N LEU A 180 -4.28 1.99 -15.13
CA LEU A 180 -3.17 1.14 -14.68
C LEU A 180 -2.43 1.84 -13.55
N VAL A 181 -2.34 1.18 -12.39
CA VAL A 181 -1.49 1.58 -11.27
C VAL A 181 -0.19 0.79 -11.37
N GLU A 182 0.89 1.47 -11.72
CA GLU A 182 2.18 0.83 -11.97
C GLU A 182 2.82 0.29 -10.68
N ILE A 183 3.33 -0.94 -10.76
CA ILE A 183 4.08 -1.60 -9.68
C ILE A 183 5.40 -2.11 -10.26
N PRO A 184 6.55 -1.52 -9.87
CA PRO A 184 7.85 -2.03 -10.27
C PRO A 184 8.05 -3.47 -9.79
N GLU A 185 8.67 -4.31 -10.62
CA GLU A 185 9.02 -5.69 -10.27
C GLU A 185 7.82 -6.54 -9.81
N MET A 186 6.65 -6.35 -10.45
CA MET A 186 5.43 -7.08 -10.12
C MET A 186 5.66 -8.59 -10.11
N SER A 187 5.31 -9.22 -8.98
CA SER A 187 5.30 -10.66 -8.81
C SER A 187 3.91 -11.23 -9.09
N ALA A 188 3.84 -12.38 -9.76
CA ALA A 188 2.58 -13.11 -9.92
C ALA A 188 1.98 -13.61 -8.58
N GLN A 189 2.78 -13.60 -7.51
CA GLN A 189 2.37 -13.96 -6.14
C GLN A 189 2.14 -12.73 -5.26
N ALA A 190 2.14 -11.51 -5.84
CA ALA A 190 1.89 -10.30 -5.09
C ALA A 190 0.46 -10.31 -4.53
N LYS A 191 0.35 -10.01 -3.24
CA LYS A 191 -0.92 -9.64 -2.61
C LYS A 191 -1.07 -8.13 -2.76
N VAL A 192 -2.15 -7.71 -3.40
CA VAL A 192 -2.44 -6.31 -3.66
C VAL A 192 -3.74 -5.93 -2.96
N GLU A 193 -3.71 -4.82 -2.24
CA GLU A 193 -4.90 -4.12 -1.77
C GLU A 193 -5.01 -2.79 -2.52
N LEU A 194 -6.19 -2.53 -3.08
CA LEU A 194 -6.47 -1.35 -3.90
C LEU A 194 -7.82 -0.76 -3.48
N ASP A 195 -7.79 0.52 -3.12
CA ASP A 195 -8.99 1.30 -2.81
C ASP A 195 -9.17 2.43 -3.82
N ALA A 196 -10.42 2.75 -4.11
CA ALA A 196 -10.79 3.84 -5.00
C ALA A 196 -11.67 4.85 -4.27
N SER A 197 -11.32 6.13 -4.35
CA SER A 197 -12.06 7.22 -3.74
C SER A 197 -12.21 8.40 -4.70
N LEU A 198 -13.28 9.17 -4.55
CA LEU A 198 -13.50 10.38 -5.33
C LEU A 198 -12.73 11.52 -4.65
N GLU A 199 -11.66 12.00 -5.29
CA GLU A 199 -10.82 13.06 -4.75
C GLU A 199 -11.32 14.45 -5.16
N GLN A 200 -11.92 14.55 -6.33
CA GLN A 200 -12.49 15.78 -6.86
C GLN A 200 -13.68 15.47 -7.75
N LEU A 201 -14.73 16.28 -7.65
CA LEU A 201 -15.85 16.31 -8.57
C LEU A 201 -16.29 17.76 -8.75
N SER A 202 -16.59 18.14 -9.99
CA SER A 202 -17.19 19.43 -10.30
C SER A 202 -18.03 19.33 -11.56
N ALA A 203 -19.14 20.06 -11.60
CA ALA A 203 -19.97 20.23 -12.78
C ALA A 203 -19.97 21.70 -13.21
N VAL A 204 -19.79 21.97 -14.50
CA VAL A 204 -19.80 23.31 -15.07
C VAL A 204 -20.80 23.35 -16.21
N MET A 205 -21.77 24.26 -16.13
CA MET A 205 -22.72 24.48 -17.21
C MET A 205 -21.99 25.00 -18.47
N LEU A 206 -22.18 24.34 -19.60
CA LEU A 206 -21.73 24.83 -20.91
C LEU A 206 -22.83 25.64 -21.57
N ASP A 207 -24.05 25.12 -21.54
CA ASP A 207 -25.29 25.79 -21.92
C ASP A 207 -26.48 25.16 -21.16
N GLN A 208 -27.71 25.44 -21.58
CA GLN A 208 -28.92 24.97 -20.90
C GLN A 208 -29.20 23.46 -21.04
N GLU A 209 -28.49 22.75 -21.91
CA GLU A 209 -28.68 21.31 -22.17
C GLU A 209 -27.38 20.50 -21.97
N HIS A 210 -26.24 21.17 -21.84
CA HIS A 210 -24.93 20.52 -21.70
C HIS A 210 -24.20 20.94 -20.43
N VAL A 211 -23.66 19.94 -19.71
CA VAL A 211 -22.87 20.13 -18.50
C VAL A 211 -21.54 19.39 -18.65
N GLU A 212 -20.44 20.07 -18.38
CA GLU A 212 -19.12 19.44 -18.29
C GLU A 212 -18.88 18.90 -16.89
N ILE A 213 -18.62 17.61 -16.78
CA ILE A 213 -18.28 16.91 -15.54
C ILE A 213 -16.78 16.67 -15.51
N ARG A 214 -16.12 17.16 -14.46
CA ARG A 214 -14.71 16.86 -14.17
C ARG A 214 -14.63 16.08 -12.89
N ALA A 215 -14.01 14.91 -12.96
CA ALA A 215 -13.78 14.06 -11.80
C ALA A 215 -12.32 13.62 -11.74
N ALA A 216 -11.84 13.42 -10.51
CA ALA A 216 -10.57 12.77 -10.25
C ALA A 216 -10.78 11.64 -9.24
N VAL A 217 -10.52 10.41 -9.70
CA VAL A 217 -10.53 9.20 -8.87
C VAL A 217 -9.11 8.97 -8.35
N ARG A 218 -8.98 8.85 -7.03
CA ARG A 218 -7.74 8.48 -6.36
C ARG A 218 -7.75 6.98 -6.09
N LEU A 219 -6.69 6.31 -6.51
CA LEU A 219 -6.48 4.87 -6.38
C LEU A 219 -5.32 4.64 -5.42
N ASP A 220 -5.62 4.25 -4.19
CA ASP A 220 -4.64 3.90 -3.17
C ASP A 220 -4.29 2.42 -3.26
N LEU A 221 -3.03 2.13 -3.54
CA LEU A 221 -2.55 0.77 -3.71
C LEU A 221 -1.43 0.47 -2.72
N ILE A 222 -1.50 -0.70 -2.09
CA ILE A 222 -0.39 -1.30 -1.36
C ILE A 222 -0.22 -2.75 -1.81
N ALA A 223 1.02 -3.15 -2.08
CA ALA A 223 1.34 -4.49 -2.53
C ALA A 223 2.49 -5.12 -1.74
N PHE A 224 2.33 -6.39 -1.42
CA PHE A 224 3.29 -7.21 -0.71
C PHE A 224 3.61 -8.46 -1.52
N VAL A 225 4.84 -8.94 -1.42
CA VAL A 225 5.23 -10.27 -1.89
C VAL A 225 5.61 -11.13 -0.70
N GLN A 226 5.24 -12.41 -0.76
CA GLN A 226 5.69 -13.38 0.23
C GLN A 226 7.06 -13.93 -0.18
N GLU A 227 8.03 -13.84 0.72
CA GLU A 227 9.34 -14.44 0.57
C GLU A 227 9.50 -15.54 1.61
N VAL A 228 10.00 -16.71 1.20
CA VAL A 228 10.24 -17.82 2.12
C VAL A 228 11.73 -17.90 2.39
N ILE A 229 12.11 -17.73 3.66
CA ILE A 229 13.48 -17.88 4.13
C ILE A 229 13.65 -19.19 4.89
N GLN A 230 14.86 -19.72 4.90
CA GLN A 230 15.24 -20.87 5.74
C GLN A 230 15.82 -20.34 7.04
N ASN A 231 15.10 -20.53 8.14
CA ASN A 231 15.55 -20.14 9.47
C ASN A 231 16.04 -21.36 10.25
N ILE A 232 17.18 -21.22 10.94
CA ILE A 232 17.66 -22.24 11.88
C ILE A 232 16.88 -22.09 13.18
N GLU A 233 16.03 -23.06 13.49
CA GLU A 233 15.22 -23.06 14.71
C GLU A 233 15.88 -23.89 15.82
N GLU A 234 16.57 -24.96 15.43
CA GLU A 234 17.22 -25.89 16.33
C GLU A 234 18.57 -26.34 15.76
N ALA A 235 19.45 -26.84 16.62
CA ALA A 235 20.67 -27.52 16.23
C ALA A 235 20.83 -28.79 17.06
N THR A 236 21.02 -29.92 16.38
CA THR A 236 21.30 -31.19 17.05
C THR A 236 22.81 -31.40 17.17
N GLU A 237 23.25 -31.86 18.33
CA GLU A 237 24.66 -32.16 18.60
C GLU A 237 24.89 -33.66 18.73
N SER A 238 25.98 -34.15 18.14
CA SER A 238 26.47 -35.52 18.32
C SER A 238 27.98 -35.56 18.49
N GLU A 239 28.49 -36.69 18.98
CA GLU A 239 29.92 -36.94 19.06
C GLU A 239 30.55 -36.89 17.65
N PRO A 240 31.73 -36.28 17.49
CA PRO A 240 32.39 -36.18 16.20
C PRO A 240 32.91 -37.55 15.72
N ASP A 241 32.95 -37.75 14.41
CA ASP A 241 33.59 -38.93 13.80
C ASP A 241 35.12 -38.86 13.96
N LEU A 242 35.63 -39.52 15.00
CA LEU A 242 37.05 -39.56 15.33
C LEU A 242 37.90 -40.24 14.25
N GLU A 243 37.37 -41.22 13.50
CA GLU A 243 38.11 -41.88 12.43
C GLU A 243 38.27 -40.94 11.23
N MET A 244 37.18 -40.28 10.83
CA MET A 244 37.23 -39.28 9.76
C MET A 244 38.19 -38.14 10.13
N LEU A 245 38.14 -37.64 11.37
CA LEU A 245 39.06 -36.59 11.84
C LEU A 245 40.51 -37.05 11.82
N ARG A 246 40.82 -38.29 12.23
CA ARG A 246 42.20 -38.82 12.19
C ARG A 246 42.74 -38.95 10.77
N ASN A 247 41.90 -39.36 9.82
CA ASN A 247 42.30 -39.57 8.42
C ASN A 247 42.48 -38.27 7.63
N ARG A 248 42.06 -37.11 8.17
CA ARG A 248 42.27 -35.82 7.51
C ARG A 248 43.74 -35.41 7.51
N PRO A 249 44.27 -34.92 6.36
CA PRO A 249 45.64 -34.46 6.22
C PRO A 249 45.95 -33.31 7.19
N GLY A 250 47.18 -33.28 7.71
CA GLY A 250 47.63 -32.23 8.65
C GLY A 250 47.84 -30.86 8.02
N LEU A 251 48.01 -30.82 6.69
CA LEU A 251 48.23 -29.61 5.91
C LEU A 251 47.55 -29.77 4.55
N VAL A 252 46.70 -28.80 4.20
CA VAL A 252 45.97 -28.75 2.93
C VAL A 252 46.33 -27.46 2.21
N GLY A 253 46.76 -27.57 0.95
CA GLY A 253 46.85 -26.43 0.05
C GLY A 253 45.55 -26.32 -0.74
N TYR A 254 44.77 -25.27 -0.50
CA TYR A 254 43.52 -24.98 -1.19
C TYR A 254 43.72 -23.90 -2.26
N ILE A 255 43.04 -24.01 -3.39
CA ILE A 255 43.02 -22.98 -4.44
C ILE A 255 41.59 -22.48 -4.56
N ALA A 256 41.38 -21.22 -4.22
CA ALA A 256 40.07 -20.59 -4.20
C ALA A 256 39.43 -20.56 -5.59
N LYS A 257 38.16 -20.92 -5.67
CA LYS A 257 37.30 -20.77 -6.83
C LYS A 257 36.48 -19.49 -6.72
N ALA A 258 35.85 -19.11 -7.82
CA ALA A 258 34.94 -17.97 -7.81
C ALA A 258 33.73 -18.28 -6.92
N GLY A 259 33.46 -17.42 -5.93
CA GLY A 259 32.36 -17.57 -4.99
C GLY A 259 32.71 -18.29 -3.69
N ASP A 260 33.94 -18.82 -3.54
CA ASP A 260 34.36 -19.42 -2.28
C ASP A 260 34.51 -18.36 -1.18
N ASP A 261 34.11 -18.73 0.03
CA ASP A 261 34.27 -17.92 1.24
C ASP A 261 35.07 -18.70 2.30
N LEU A 262 35.72 -17.98 3.22
CA LEU A 262 36.54 -18.61 4.26
C LEU A 262 35.72 -19.42 5.25
N TRP A 263 34.43 -19.13 5.44
CA TRP A 263 33.57 -19.88 6.36
C TRP A 263 33.37 -21.32 5.86
N THR A 264 32.98 -21.46 4.60
CA THR A 264 32.78 -22.75 3.93
C THR A 264 34.09 -23.57 3.95
N ILE A 265 35.21 -22.92 3.59
CA ILE A 265 36.53 -23.58 3.61
C ILE A 265 36.92 -24.01 5.03
N ALA A 266 36.71 -23.15 6.03
CA ALA A 266 37.02 -23.46 7.43
C ALA A 266 36.18 -24.63 7.96
N LYS A 267 34.87 -24.62 7.68
CA LYS A 267 33.93 -25.68 8.05
C LYS A 267 34.32 -27.02 7.40
N GLU A 268 34.56 -27.03 6.10
CA GLU A 268 34.98 -28.24 5.36
C GLU A 268 36.29 -28.81 5.89
N ASN A 269 37.23 -27.95 6.27
CA ASN A 269 38.55 -28.35 6.75
C ASN A 269 38.65 -28.45 8.28
N HIS A 270 37.54 -28.29 9.01
CA HIS A 270 37.47 -28.39 10.46
C HIS A 270 38.52 -27.49 11.16
N THR A 271 38.52 -26.22 10.77
CA THR A 271 39.32 -25.14 11.38
C THR A 271 38.46 -23.88 11.49
N THR A 272 39.02 -22.74 11.87
CA THR A 272 38.31 -21.45 11.93
C THR A 272 38.81 -20.50 10.84
N ILE A 273 37.98 -19.51 10.48
CA ILE A 273 38.38 -18.39 9.60
C ILE A 273 39.64 -17.73 10.15
N GLN A 274 39.66 -17.46 11.46
CA GLN A 274 40.79 -16.83 12.14
C GLN A 274 42.09 -17.62 11.96
N ASN A 275 42.05 -18.95 12.12
CA ASN A 275 43.24 -19.79 11.92
C ASN A 275 43.74 -19.76 10.48
N ILE A 276 42.84 -19.78 9.50
CA ILE A 276 43.21 -19.66 8.09
C ILE A 276 43.86 -18.29 7.82
N MET A 277 43.26 -17.22 8.35
CA MET A 277 43.76 -15.86 8.20
C MET A 277 45.16 -15.70 8.79
N GLU A 278 45.39 -16.20 10.02
CA GLU A 278 46.67 -16.15 10.72
C GLU A 278 47.75 -16.94 9.98
N THR A 279 47.44 -18.18 9.57
CA THR A 279 48.36 -19.07 8.85
C THR A 279 48.83 -18.47 7.52
N ASN A 280 47.96 -17.73 6.85
CA ASN A 280 48.23 -17.14 5.54
C ASN A 280 48.62 -15.64 5.62
N HIS A 281 48.78 -15.09 6.83
CA HIS A 281 49.08 -13.68 7.07
C HIS A 281 48.14 -12.71 6.33
N ARG A 282 46.85 -13.08 6.23
CA ARG A 282 45.84 -12.31 5.51
C ARG A 282 45.28 -11.20 6.39
N LYS A 283 44.94 -10.07 5.77
CA LYS A 283 44.28 -8.93 6.41
C LYS A 283 42.80 -8.79 6.03
N SER A 284 42.36 -9.52 5.00
CA SER A 284 40.98 -9.54 4.53
C SER A 284 40.49 -10.97 4.39
N GLU A 285 39.22 -11.18 4.78
CA GLU A 285 38.52 -12.44 4.60
C GLU A 285 38.06 -12.66 3.15
N VAL A 286 38.08 -11.62 2.32
CA VAL A 286 37.73 -11.70 0.90
C VAL A 286 38.75 -12.60 0.21
N LEU A 287 38.26 -13.64 -0.49
CA LEU A 287 39.04 -14.53 -1.33
C LEU A 287 38.84 -14.20 -2.80
N LEU A 288 39.94 -14.16 -3.56
CA LEU A 288 39.89 -14.04 -5.01
C LEU A 288 40.11 -15.41 -5.67
N ALA A 289 39.43 -15.63 -6.80
CA ALA A 289 39.60 -16.86 -7.56
C ALA A 289 41.07 -17.06 -7.98
N GLY A 290 41.61 -18.26 -7.80
CA GLY A 290 42.99 -18.64 -8.06
C GLY A 290 43.96 -18.40 -6.90
N GLU A 291 43.53 -17.73 -5.82
CA GLU A 291 44.36 -17.56 -4.64
C GLU A 291 44.65 -18.89 -3.95
N LYS A 292 45.88 -19.02 -3.45
CA LYS A 292 46.33 -20.21 -2.72
C LYS A 292 46.22 -19.94 -1.22
N VAL A 293 45.58 -20.85 -0.52
CA VAL A 293 45.34 -20.79 0.92
C VAL A 293 45.90 -22.05 1.56
N LEU A 294 46.77 -21.87 2.55
CA LEU A 294 47.32 -22.95 3.35
C LEU A 294 46.46 -23.18 4.57
N ILE A 295 45.98 -24.41 4.77
CA ILE A 295 45.14 -24.78 5.89
C ILE A 295 45.88 -25.80 6.73
N VAL A 296 46.14 -25.46 8.00
CA VAL A 296 46.83 -26.33 8.94
C VAL A 296 45.83 -26.90 9.92
N LYS A 297 45.84 -28.23 10.08
CA LYS A 297 45.01 -28.93 11.06
C LYS A 297 45.46 -28.57 12.46
N GLN A 298 44.55 -28.02 13.25
CA GLN A 298 44.76 -27.80 14.67
C GLN A 298 44.43 -29.11 15.40
N VAL A 299 45.42 -29.67 16.08
CA VAL A 299 45.21 -30.83 16.97
C VAL A 299 44.76 -30.27 18.30
N GLY A 300 43.45 -30.25 18.52
CA GLY A 300 42.81 -29.98 19.81
C GLY A 300 42.29 -31.28 20.41
#